data_AF-A0A7V8X126-F1
#
_entry.id   AF-A0A7V8X126-F1
#
_cell.length_a   1.000
_cell.length_b   1.000
_cell.length_c   1.000
_cell.angle_alpha   90.00
_cell.angle_beta   90.00
_cell.angle_gamma   90.00
#
_symmetry.space_group_name_H-M   'P 1'
#
loop_
_entity.id
_entity.type
_entity.pdbx_description
1 polymer ?
#
loop_
_entity_poly.entity_id
_entity_poly.type
_entity_poly.pdbx_seq_one_letter_code
_entity_poly.pdbx_strand_id
1 'polypeptide(L)'
;LPAAVFAVTSADALFAAVAGTAVAVAVIAVARHSTRRGALAGVLFGGAMLLSYGAPLLVLVPVALAAGTIGRAAWRTLAAMAAGAATVLVAVAGLGFWWLDGLATTRRLYWESVADVRPTAYLALAGNPGVLFAVVGPAVVAGLFLRQHRPAALLSIGAVAAVVLADASLLSKGEVERIWLPFVPWLAVVAPGHRRGWLAAQAAVALALEAVLVTPW
;
A
#
# COMPACT_ATOMS: atom_id res chain seq x y z
N LEU A 1 -9.29 10.26 -6.13
CA LEU A 1 -8.73 9.16 -6.95
C LEU A 1 -9.86 8.19 -7.23
N PRO A 2 -9.92 7.53 -8.40
CA PRO A 2 -10.97 6.57 -8.74
C PRO A 2 -11.12 5.46 -7.70
N ALA A 3 -10.01 5.07 -7.08
CA ALA A 3 -9.92 4.20 -5.91
C ALA A 3 -10.98 4.47 -4.81
N ALA A 4 -11.44 5.71 -4.64
CA ALA A 4 -12.42 6.05 -3.61
C ALA A 4 -13.75 5.29 -3.77
N VAL A 5 -14.12 4.91 -4.99
CA VAL A 5 -15.33 4.14 -5.28
C VAL A 5 -15.31 2.78 -4.57
N PHE A 6 -14.14 2.16 -4.44
CA PHE A 6 -13.97 0.87 -3.78
C PHE A 6 -13.76 0.96 -2.26
N ALA A 7 -13.69 2.18 -1.70
CA ALA A 7 -13.43 2.38 -0.27
C ALA A 7 -14.69 2.34 0.61
N VAL A 8 -15.89 2.47 0.02
CA VAL A 8 -17.14 2.71 0.75
C VAL A 8 -17.79 1.42 1.27
N THR A 9 -17.38 0.25 0.77
CA THR A 9 -18.10 -1.02 0.99
C THR A 9 -17.52 -1.91 2.10
N SER A 10 -16.46 -1.49 2.82
CA SER A 10 -15.73 -2.38 3.74
C SER A 10 -14.89 -1.68 4.82
N ALA A 11 -14.21 -2.49 5.65
CA ALA A 11 -13.18 -2.03 6.60
C ALA A 11 -11.87 -1.58 5.91
N ASP A 12 -11.75 -1.66 4.59
CA ASP A 12 -10.49 -1.34 3.90
C ASP A 12 -10.14 0.14 3.98
N ALA A 13 -11.14 1.03 4.03
CA ALA A 13 -10.88 2.45 4.25
C ALA A 13 -10.17 2.68 5.60
N LEU A 14 -10.59 1.96 6.64
CA LEU A 14 -9.94 1.99 7.95
C LEU A 14 -8.52 1.41 7.85
N PHE A 15 -8.34 0.25 7.23
CA PHE A 15 -7.03 -0.39 7.10
C PHE A 15 -6.06 0.48 6.29
N ALA A 16 -6.51 1.04 5.17
CA ALA A 16 -5.75 1.95 4.33
C ALA A 16 -5.44 3.26 5.06
N ALA A 17 -6.36 3.79 5.88
CA ALA A 17 -6.11 5.00 6.68
C ALA A 17 -5.06 4.74 7.78
N VAL A 18 -5.14 3.63 8.50
CA VAL A 18 -4.15 3.25 9.52
C VAL A 18 -2.78 3.01 8.90
N ALA A 19 -2.73 2.20 7.84
CA ALA A 19 -1.49 1.91 7.12
C ALA A 19 -0.90 3.17 6.47
N GLY A 20 -1.75 4.01 5.88
CA GLY A 20 -1.36 5.31 5.33
C GLY A 20 -0.79 6.25 6.38
N THR A 21 -1.37 6.29 7.58
CA THR A 21 -0.85 7.07 8.70
C THR A 21 0.54 6.54 9.13
N ALA A 22 0.71 5.23 9.22
CA ALA A 22 2.00 4.61 9.54
C ALA A 22 3.10 5.02 8.53
N VAL A 23 2.79 4.94 7.23
CA VAL A 23 3.72 5.33 6.17
C VAL A 23 3.99 6.84 6.18
N ALA A 24 2.97 7.68 6.40
CA ALA A 24 3.15 9.14 6.45
C ALA A 24 4.12 9.53 7.60
N VAL A 25 3.92 8.98 8.79
CA VAL A 25 4.80 9.20 9.94
C VAL A 25 6.21 8.65 9.66
N ALA A 26 6.32 7.49 9.01
CA ALA A 26 7.61 6.91 8.61
C ALA A 26 8.38 7.82 7.63
N VAL A 27 7.71 8.34 6.61
CA VAL A 27 8.29 9.26 5.63
C VAL A 27 8.78 10.54 6.30
N ILE A 28 7.97 11.12 7.20
CA ILE A 28 8.36 12.30 7.98
C ILE A 28 9.55 11.97 8.90
N ALA A 29 9.56 10.79 9.52
CA ALA A 29 10.65 10.34 10.38
C ALA A 29 11.96 10.23 9.59
N VAL A 30 11.94 9.58 8.43
CA VAL A 30 13.10 9.40 7.54
C VAL A 30 13.61 10.76 7.05
N ALA A 31 12.72 11.62 6.54
CA ALA A 31 13.08 12.94 6.03
C ALA A 31 13.66 13.87 7.10
N ARG A 32 13.29 13.69 8.37
CA ARG A 32 13.77 14.49 9.51
C ARG A 32 14.82 13.76 10.35
N HIS A 33 15.23 12.55 9.97
CA HIS A 33 16.12 11.68 10.73
C HIS A 33 15.73 11.52 12.22
N SER A 34 14.43 11.41 12.51
CA SER A 34 13.89 11.38 13.87
C SER A 34 13.60 9.96 14.33
N THR A 35 14.40 9.44 15.26
CA THR A 35 14.21 8.09 15.84
C THR A 35 12.92 7.97 16.64
N ARG A 36 12.48 9.03 17.35
CA ARG A 36 11.21 9.04 18.09
C ARG A 36 10.01 8.86 17.14
N ARG A 37 9.99 9.60 16.03
CA ARG A 37 8.96 9.44 15.00
C ARG A 37 9.10 8.10 14.28
N GLY A 38 10.33 7.60 14.12
CA GLY A 38 10.59 6.24 13.64
C GLY A 38 9.92 5.19 14.52
N ALA A 39 10.15 5.22 15.83
CA ALA A 39 9.50 4.30 16.77
C ALA A 39 7.98 4.40 16.73
N LEU A 40 7.42 5.62 16.68
CA LEU A 40 5.97 5.83 16.54
C LEU A 40 5.43 5.23 15.22
N ALA A 41 6.10 5.49 14.10
CA ALA A 41 5.75 4.89 12.82
C ALA A 41 5.81 3.36 12.89
N GLY A 42 6.81 2.82 13.58
CA GLY A 42 6.94 1.40 13.87
C GLY A 42 5.73 0.82 14.61
N VAL A 43 5.30 1.47 15.70
CA VAL A 43 4.10 1.06 16.45
C VAL A 43 2.86 1.07 15.57
N LEU A 44 2.68 2.13 14.76
CA LEU A 44 1.57 2.22 13.81
C LEU A 44 1.64 1.12 12.74
N PHE A 45 2.83 0.80 12.23
CA PHE A 45 3.06 -0.30 11.30
C PHE A 45 2.73 -1.65 11.95
N GLY A 46 3.14 -1.87 13.20
CA GLY A 46 2.77 -3.07 13.96
C GLY A 46 1.26 -3.22 14.08
N GLY A 47 0.54 -2.13 14.37
CA GLY A 47 -0.93 -2.11 14.34
C GLY A 47 -1.50 -2.42 12.95
N ALA A 48 -0.95 -1.80 11.90
CA ALA A 48 -1.38 -2.06 10.52
C ALA A 48 -1.17 -3.53 10.09
N MET A 49 -0.08 -4.16 10.53
CA MET A 49 0.20 -5.58 10.29
C MET A 49 -0.82 -6.51 10.94
N LEU A 50 -1.40 -6.11 12.08
CA LEU A 50 -2.48 -6.87 12.73
C LEU A 50 -3.83 -6.72 12.01
N LEU A 51 -4.02 -5.62 11.26
CA LEU A 51 -5.22 -5.39 10.46
C LEU A 51 -5.14 -6.07 9.08
N SER A 52 -3.95 -6.11 8.47
CA SER A 52 -3.76 -6.69 7.14
C SER A 52 -2.38 -7.31 6.96
N TYR A 53 -2.34 -8.53 6.42
CA TYR A 53 -1.10 -9.22 6.03
C TYR A 53 -0.42 -8.60 4.80
N GLY A 54 -1.09 -7.70 4.07
CA GLY A 54 -0.48 -6.91 2.98
C GLY A 54 0.26 -5.67 3.47
N ALA A 55 -0.04 -5.18 4.69
CA ALA A 55 0.56 -3.97 5.25
C ALA A 55 2.10 -3.98 5.38
N PRO A 56 2.80 -5.11 5.66
CA PRO A 56 4.25 -5.14 5.70
C PRO A 56 4.93 -4.59 4.44
N LEU A 57 4.33 -4.79 3.26
CA LEU A 57 4.90 -4.34 1.98
C LEU A 57 4.99 -2.82 1.88
N LEU A 58 4.14 -2.08 2.59
CA LEU A 58 4.17 -0.61 2.60
C LEU A 58 5.44 -0.04 3.24
N VAL A 59 6.22 -0.84 3.97
CA VAL A 59 7.53 -0.43 4.50
C VAL A 59 8.51 -0.03 3.38
N LEU A 60 8.29 -0.53 2.15
CA LEU A 60 9.13 -0.21 1.01
C LEU A 60 9.06 1.26 0.60
N VAL A 61 7.96 1.95 0.92
CA VAL A 61 7.81 3.40 0.65
C VAL A 61 8.84 4.24 1.43
N PRO A 62 8.90 4.20 2.77
CA PRO A 62 9.92 4.93 3.53
C PRO A 62 11.33 4.36 3.34
N VAL A 63 11.49 3.05 3.07
CA VAL A 63 12.79 2.45 2.77
C VAL A 63 13.39 2.98 1.47
N ALA A 64 12.59 3.09 0.39
CA ALA A 64 13.04 3.66 -0.87
C ALA A 64 13.50 5.13 -0.70
N LEU A 65 12.76 5.91 0.11
CA LEU A 65 13.18 7.27 0.46
C LEU A 65 14.50 7.27 1.25
N ALA A 66 14.62 6.41 2.27
CA ALA A 66 15.82 6.31 3.10
C ALA A 66 17.05 5.93 2.27
N ALA A 67 16.91 4.94 1.37
CA ALA A 67 17.98 4.51 0.47
C ALA A 67 18.48 5.66 -0.42
N GLY A 68 17.58 6.55 -0.86
CA GLY A 68 17.93 7.71 -1.66
C GLY A 68 18.69 8.84 -0.93
N THR A 69 18.73 8.80 0.41
CA THR A 69 19.38 9.83 1.28
C THR A 69 20.78 9.44 1.78
N ILE A 70 21.19 8.17 1.64
CA ILE A 70 22.55 7.64 1.92
C ILE A 70 23.16 8.20 3.22
N GLY A 71 22.66 7.76 4.39
CA GLY A 71 23.24 8.18 5.68
C GLY A 71 22.89 7.28 6.86
N ARG A 72 23.80 7.17 7.83
CA ARG A 72 23.61 6.38 9.08
C ARG A 72 22.36 6.83 9.86
N ALA A 73 21.99 8.10 9.76
CA ALA A 73 20.82 8.65 10.44
C ALA A 73 19.49 8.08 9.89
N ALA A 74 19.41 7.82 8.58
CA ALA A 74 18.26 7.16 7.98
C ALA A 74 18.14 5.70 8.47
N TRP A 75 19.25 4.96 8.49
CA TRP A 75 19.27 3.59 9.03
C TRP A 75 18.90 3.50 10.51
N ARG A 76 19.35 4.43 11.34
CA ARG A 76 18.93 4.53 12.75
C ARG A 76 17.42 4.77 12.88
N THR A 77 16.84 5.55 11.97
CA THR A 77 15.40 5.80 11.96
C THR A 77 14.63 4.54 11.56
N LEU A 78 15.09 3.81 10.55
CA LEU A 78 14.50 2.52 10.15
C LEU A 78 14.63 1.46 11.25
N ALA A 79 15.75 1.41 11.96
CA ALA A 79 15.94 0.51 13.10
C ALA A 79 14.97 0.85 14.25
N ALA A 80 14.76 2.14 14.54
CA ALA A 80 13.75 2.55 15.51
C ALA A 80 12.33 2.16 15.07
N MET A 81 12.04 2.24 13.77
CA MET A 81 10.79 1.77 13.17
C MET A 81 10.60 0.26 13.37
N ALA A 82 11.62 -0.54 13.08
CA ALA A 82 11.59 -1.98 13.31
C ALA A 82 11.36 -2.33 14.80
N ALA A 83 12.03 -1.61 15.71
CA ALA A 83 11.82 -1.79 17.15
C ALA A 83 10.40 -1.43 17.60
N GLY A 84 9.81 -0.36 17.05
CA GLY A 84 8.42 0.01 17.32
C GLY A 84 7.43 -1.07 16.87
N ALA A 85 7.61 -1.61 15.66
CA ALA A 85 6.76 -2.68 15.13
C ALA A 85 6.92 -3.97 15.95
N ALA A 86 8.17 -4.33 16.27
CA ALA A 86 8.48 -5.49 17.10
C ALA A 86 7.81 -5.41 18.49
N THR A 87 7.78 -4.23 19.11
CA THR A 87 7.10 -4.02 20.40
C THR A 87 5.63 -4.45 20.33
N VAL A 88 4.92 -4.07 19.27
CA VAL A 88 3.50 -4.43 19.09
C VAL A 88 3.34 -5.93 18.87
N LEU A 89 4.15 -6.52 17.97
CA LEU A 89 4.06 -7.95 17.66
C LEU A 89 4.43 -8.82 18.87
N VAL A 90 5.44 -8.43 19.64
CA VAL A 90 5.84 -9.12 20.89
C VAL A 90 4.76 -9.00 21.95
N ALA A 91 4.15 -7.81 22.11
CA ALA A 91 3.06 -7.64 23.07
C ALA A 91 1.88 -8.55 22.74
N VAL A 92 1.49 -8.62 21.47
CA VAL A 92 0.39 -9.48 21.02
C VAL A 92 0.76 -10.97 21.06
N ALA A 93 2.02 -11.33 20.79
CA ALA A 93 2.53 -12.68 21.02
C ALA A 93 2.42 -13.08 22.50
N GLY A 94 2.72 -12.16 23.42
CA GLY A 94 2.52 -12.36 24.86
C GLY A 94 1.06 -12.55 25.27
N LEU A 95 0.10 -12.10 24.44
CA LEU A 95 -1.33 -12.35 24.60
C LEU A 95 -1.80 -13.65 23.90
N GLY A 96 -0.88 -14.44 23.36
CA GLY A 96 -1.17 -15.74 22.75
C GLY A 96 -1.42 -15.72 21.24
N PHE A 97 -1.21 -14.59 20.56
CA PHE A 97 -1.33 -14.51 19.10
C PHE A 97 0.02 -14.35 18.42
N TRP A 98 0.49 -15.43 17.78
CA TRP A 98 1.70 -15.42 16.97
C TRP A 98 1.37 -15.02 15.52
N TRP A 99 1.84 -13.85 15.10
CA TRP A 99 1.49 -13.28 13.79
C TRP A 99 1.84 -14.19 12.60
N LEU A 100 2.93 -14.95 12.69
CA LEU A 100 3.33 -15.87 11.62
C LEU A 100 2.38 -17.07 11.47
N ASP A 101 1.80 -17.56 12.57
CA ASP A 101 0.79 -18.63 12.52
C ASP A 101 -0.50 -18.11 11.90
N GLY A 102 -0.87 -16.87 12.22
CA GLY A 102 -1.97 -16.16 11.58
C GLY A 102 -1.74 -15.97 10.08
N LEU A 103 -0.53 -15.61 9.64
CA LEU A 103 -0.16 -15.51 8.22
C LEU A 103 -0.26 -16.87 7.52
N ALA A 104 0.27 -17.93 8.13
CA ALA A 104 0.23 -19.29 7.56
C ALA A 104 -1.23 -19.76 7.40
N THR A 105 -2.05 -19.53 8.42
CA THR A 105 -3.48 -19.85 8.40
C THR A 105 -4.22 -19.06 7.33
N THR A 106 -3.98 -17.74 7.25
CA THR A 106 -4.58 -16.86 6.24
C THR A 106 -4.20 -17.30 4.83
N ARG A 107 -2.93 -17.64 4.61
CA ARG A 107 -2.46 -18.14 3.32
C ARG A 107 -3.16 -19.44 2.94
N ARG A 108 -3.33 -20.38 3.89
CA ARG A 108 -4.07 -21.63 3.63
C ARG A 108 -5.52 -21.34 3.23
N LEU A 109 -6.25 -20.58 4.05
CA LEU A 109 -7.65 -20.23 3.79
C LEU A 109 -7.83 -19.45 2.48
N TYR A 110 -6.86 -18.60 2.14
CA TYR A 110 -6.84 -17.90 0.87
C TYR A 110 -6.81 -18.87 -0.32
N TRP A 111 -5.94 -19.88 -0.29
CA TRP A 111 -5.88 -20.89 -1.34
C TRP A 111 -7.03 -21.89 -1.31
N GLU A 112 -7.79 -21.96 -0.22
CA GLU A 112 -9.05 -22.72 -0.15
C GLU A 112 -10.26 -21.89 -0.66
N SER A 113 -10.06 -20.60 -0.97
CA SER A 113 -11.10 -19.69 -1.44
C SER A 113 -11.23 -19.62 -2.97
N VAL A 114 -12.02 -18.65 -3.47
CA VAL A 114 -12.14 -18.33 -4.91
C VAL A 114 -10.79 -18.03 -5.58
N ALA A 115 -9.75 -17.70 -4.81
CA ALA A 115 -8.41 -17.49 -5.35
C ALA A 115 -7.84 -18.75 -6.05
N ASP A 116 -8.26 -19.97 -5.67
CA ASP A 116 -7.80 -21.21 -6.30
C ASP A 116 -8.25 -21.32 -7.76
N VAL A 117 -9.54 -21.04 -8.00
CA VAL A 117 -10.18 -21.22 -9.32
C VAL A 117 -9.94 -20.05 -10.27
N ARG A 118 -9.42 -18.93 -9.79
CA ARG A 118 -9.16 -17.75 -10.62
C ARG A 118 -7.90 -17.92 -11.49
N PRO A 119 -7.90 -17.46 -12.75
CA PRO A 119 -6.79 -17.68 -13.67
C PRO A 119 -5.54 -16.88 -13.25
N THR A 120 -4.52 -17.59 -12.75
CA THR A 120 -3.29 -16.98 -12.20
C THR A 120 -2.55 -16.11 -13.20
N ALA A 121 -2.28 -16.63 -14.42
CA ALA A 121 -1.52 -15.90 -15.42
C ALA A 121 -2.24 -14.64 -15.90
N TYR A 122 -3.56 -14.72 -16.09
CA TYR A 122 -4.36 -13.55 -16.47
C TYR A 122 -4.33 -12.49 -15.37
N LEU A 123 -4.56 -12.87 -14.11
CA LEU A 123 -4.59 -11.90 -13.02
C LEU A 123 -3.23 -11.25 -12.80
N ALA A 124 -2.14 -12.01 -12.73
CA ALA A 124 -0.80 -11.45 -12.52
C ALA A 124 -0.36 -10.54 -13.68
N LEU A 125 -0.63 -10.92 -14.93
CA LEU A 125 -0.07 -10.21 -16.09
C LEU A 125 -0.97 -9.10 -16.65
N ALA A 126 -2.29 -9.21 -16.49
CA ALA A 126 -3.23 -8.30 -17.13
C ALA A 126 -4.28 -7.75 -16.17
N GLY A 127 -4.96 -8.61 -15.41
CA GLY A 127 -6.05 -8.22 -14.52
C GLY A 127 -5.61 -7.25 -13.44
N ASN A 128 -4.65 -7.66 -12.60
CA ASN A 128 -4.15 -6.88 -11.48
C ASN A 128 -3.48 -5.56 -11.94
N PRO A 129 -2.58 -5.56 -12.95
CA PRO A 129 -2.05 -4.32 -13.50
C PRO A 129 -3.14 -3.39 -14.07
N GLY A 130 -4.10 -3.95 -14.82
CA GLY A 130 -5.19 -3.18 -15.41
C GLY A 130 -6.07 -2.51 -14.36
N VAL A 131 -6.41 -3.24 -13.31
CA VAL A 131 -7.20 -2.71 -12.19
C VAL A 131 -6.41 -1.68 -11.40
N LEU A 132 -5.12 -1.90 -11.14
CA LEU A 132 -4.27 -0.87 -10.53
C LEU A 132 -4.32 0.43 -11.34
N PHE A 133 -4.16 0.35 -12.67
CA PHE A 133 -4.23 1.53 -13.54
C PHE A 133 -5.59 2.23 -13.47
N ALA A 134 -6.68 1.48 -13.43
CA ALA A 134 -8.03 2.03 -13.28
C ALA A 134 -8.20 2.74 -11.93
N VAL A 135 -7.73 2.12 -10.84
CA VAL A 135 -7.86 2.59 -9.46
C VAL A 135 -7.02 3.84 -9.20
N VAL A 136 -5.77 3.90 -9.68
CA VAL A 136 -4.93 5.11 -9.55
C VAL A 136 -5.35 6.20 -10.54
N GLY A 137 -5.85 5.79 -11.70
CA GLY A 137 -6.38 6.63 -12.76
C GLY A 137 -5.36 7.47 -13.53
N PRO A 138 -5.83 8.22 -14.55
CA PRO A 138 -4.99 8.72 -15.63
C PRO A 138 -3.96 9.76 -15.20
N ALA A 139 -4.26 10.57 -14.17
CA ALA A 139 -3.30 11.56 -13.70
C ALA A 139 -2.09 10.89 -13.03
N VAL A 140 -2.30 9.83 -12.26
CA VAL A 140 -1.20 9.11 -11.61
C VAL A 140 -0.35 8.41 -12.65
N VAL A 141 -0.99 7.74 -13.62
CA VAL A 141 -0.31 7.08 -14.74
C VAL A 141 0.56 8.08 -15.50
N ALA A 142 0.01 9.24 -15.89
CA ALA A 142 0.78 10.29 -16.54
C ALA A 142 1.95 10.75 -15.66
N GLY A 143 1.70 10.94 -14.37
CA GLY A 143 2.70 11.31 -13.36
C GLY A 143 3.91 10.38 -13.32
N LEU A 144 3.72 9.07 -13.48
CA LEU A 144 4.81 8.09 -13.47
C LEU A 144 5.81 8.29 -14.63
N PHE A 145 5.36 8.86 -15.75
CA PHE A 145 6.20 9.11 -16.93
C PHE A 145 6.73 10.55 -17.00
N LEU A 146 6.26 11.44 -16.13
CA LEU A 146 6.74 12.82 -16.05
C LEU A 146 8.00 12.91 -15.18
N ARG A 147 8.79 13.97 -15.40
CA ARG A 147 9.94 14.24 -14.54
C ARG A 147 9.47 14.70 -13.16
N GLN A 148 9.71 13.85 -12.17
CA GLN A 148 9.31 14.11 -10.78
C GLN A 148 10.47 14.67 -9.94
N HIS A 149 10.11 15.38 -8.87
CA HIS A 149 11.09 15.68 -7.81
C HIS A 149 11.53 14.37 -7.14
N ARG A 150 12.81 14.28 -6.79
CA ARG A 150 13.44 13.05 -6.26
C ARG A 150 12.67 12.40 -5.10
N PRO A 151 12.15 13.13 -4.08
CA PRO A 151 11.38 12.50 -3.01
C PRO A 151 10.08 11.85 -3.51
N ALA A 152 9.31 12.54 -4.35
CA ALA A 152 8.07 12.00 -4.92
C ALA A 152 8.37 10.74 -5.73
N ALA A 153 9.41 10.77 -6.58
CA ALA A 153 9.85 9.62 -7.36
C ALA A 153 10.18 8.40 -6.47
N LEU A 154 10.96 8.59 -5.39
CA LEU A 154 11.34 7.51 -4.48
C LEU A 154 10.15 6.90 -3.75
N LEU A 155 9.20 7.73 -3.30
CA LEU A 155 7.98 7.25 -2.66
C LEU A 155 7.15 6.40 -3.62
N SER A 156 6.95 6.88 -4.85
CA SER A 156 6.25 6.12 -5.89
C SER A 156 6.99 4.85 -6.29
N ILE A 157 8.33 4.84 -6.35
CA ILE A 157 9.14 3.64 -6.61
C ILE A 157 8.92 2.60 -5.50
N GLY A 158 8.95 3.03 -4.23
CA GLY A 158 8.66 2.14 -3.10
C GLY A 158 7.24 1.56 -3.16
N ALA A 159 6.27 2.36 -3.57
CA ALA A 159 4.88 1.91 -3.74
C ALA A 159 4.73 0.93 -4.92
N VAL A 160 5.36 1.20 -6.07
CA VAL A 160 5.40 0.27 -7.21
C VAL A 160 6.08 -1.04 -6.82
N ALA A 161 7.21 -0.99 -6.12
CA ALA A 161 7.89 -2.19 -5.64
C ALA A 161 7.01 -3.02 -4.71
N ALA A 162 6.28 -2.36 -3.80
CA ALA A 162 5.32 -3.03 -2.93
C ALA A 162 4.19 -3.71 -3.71
N VAL A 163 3.64 -3.03 -4.72
CA VAL A 163 2.61 -3.58 -5.60
C VAL A 163 3.13 -4.77 -6.40
N VAL A 164 4.33 -4.69 -6.98
CA VAL A 164 4.94 -5.80 -7.73
C VAL A 164 5.17 -7.00 -6.83
N LEU A 165 5.66 -6.82 -5.59
CA LEU A 165 5.82 -7.93 -4.65
C LEU A 165 4.49 -8.51 -4.19
N ALA A 166 3.47 -7.67 -3.99
CA ALA A 166 2.12 -8.12 -3.67
C ALA A 166 1.58 -9.00 -4.80
N ASP A 167 1.69 -8.55 -6.05
CA ASP A 167 1.25 -9.29 -7.23
C ASP A 167 2.03 -10.61 -7.41
N ALA A 168 3.36 -10.55 -7.30
CA ALA A 168 4.25 -11.72 -7.39
C ALA A 168 3.99 -12.76 -6.29
N SER A 169 3.44 -12.36 -5.14
CA SER A 169 3.06 -13.29 -4.06
C SER A 169 1.86 -14.19 -4.43
N LEU A 170 1.12 -13.82 -5.48
CA LEU A 170 -0.15 -14.44 -5.90
C LEU A 170 -1.26 -14.36 -4.84
N LEU A 171 -1.08 -13.56 -3.77
CA LEU A 171 -2.09 -13.25 -2.75
C LEU A 171 -3.02 -12.10 -3.14
N SER A 172 -3.00 -11.72 -4.42
CA SER A 172 -3.74 -10.60 -5.01
C SER A 172 -4.87 -11.04 -5.95
N LYS A 173 -5.34 -12.29 -5.86
CA LYS A 173 -6.38 -12.86 -6.74
C LYS A 173 -7.79 -12.75 -6.16
N GLY A 174 -7.91 -12.62 -4.83
CA GLY A 174 -9.18 -12.69 -4.09
C GLY A 174 -10.09 -11.47 -4.28
N GLU A 175 -9.54 -10.25 -4.18
CA GLU A 175 -10.31 -8.99 -4.25
C GLU A 175 -9.52 -7.93 -5.04
N VAL A 176 -9.60 -7.99 -6.37
CA VAL A 176 -8.62 -7.37 -7.28
C VAL A 176 -8.62 -5.83 -7.20
N GLU A 177 -9.75 -5.20 -6.92
CA GLU A 177 -9.90 -3.74 -6.89
C GLU A 177 -9.47 -3.14 -5.54
N ARG A 178 -9.83 -3.82 -4.44
CA ARG A 178 -9.72 -3.31 -3.07
C ARG A 178 -8.32 -3.50 -2.47
N ILE A 179 -7.60 -4.55 -2.88
CA ILE A 179 -6.23 -4.84 -2.40
C ILE A 179 -5.24 -3.71 -2.67
N TRP A 180 -5.49 -2.85 -3.67
CA TRP A 180 -4.57 -1.78 -4.04
C TRP A 180 -4.74 -0.51 -3.21
N LEU A 181 -5.87 -0.35 -2.50
CA LEU A 181 -6.23 0.87 -1.77
C LEU A 181 -5.10 1.41 -0.86
N PRO A 182 -4.39 0.58 -0.07
CA PRO A 182 -3.32 1.08 0.80
C PRO A 182 -2.12 1.66 0.05
N PHE A 183 -1.89 1.26 -1.19
CA PHE A 183 -0.75 1.68 -2.01
C PHE A 183 -1.03 2.93 -2.85
N VAL A 184 -2.31 3.14 -3.20
CA VAL A 184 -2.76 4.22 -4.09
C VAL A 184 -2.30 5.62 -3.67
N PRO A 185 -2.39 6.05 -2.39
CA PRO A 185 -1.93 7.38 -1.99
C PRO A 185 -0.45 7.64 -2.27
N TRP A 186 0.38 6.60 -2.16
CA TRP A 186 1.83 6.66 -2.37
C TRP A 186 2.22 6.65 -3.85
N LEU A 187 1.37 6.10 -4.71
CA LEU A 187 1.47 6.27 -6.16
C LEU A 187 0.98 7.66 -6.58
N ALA A 188 -0.04 8.19 -5.91
CA ALA A 188 -0.64 9.47 -6.27
C ALA A 188 0.27 10.70 -6.04
N VAL A 189 1.36 10.55 -5.28
CA VAL A 189 2.33 11.64 -5.04
C VAL A 189 2.99 12.18 -6.31
N VAL A 190 3.00 11.40 -7.40
CA VAL A 190 3.54 11.83 -8.71
C VAL A 190 2.49 12.43 -9.63
N ALA A 191 1.21 12.43 -9.23
CA ALA A 191 0.15 12.98 -10.05
C ALA A 191 0.44 14.46 -10.36
N PRO A 192 0.32 14.89 -11.63
CA PRO A 192 0.43 16.29 -11.98
C PRO A 192 -0.63 17.08 -11.19
N GLY A 193 -0.20 18.17 -10.53
CA GLY A 193 -1.03 18.95 -9.60
C GLY A 193 -2.26 19.61 -10.24
N HIS A 194 -2.88 20.56 -9.52
CA HIS A 194 -4.19 21.20 -9.75
C HIS A 194 -4.55 21.68 -11.17
N ARG A 195 -4.62 20.76 -12.14
CA ARG A 195 -5.16 21.01 -13.47
C ARG A 195 -6.55 20.42 -13.51
N ARG A 196 -7.54 21.29 -13.73
CA ARG A 196 -8.96 20.91 -13.80
C ARG A 196 -9.20 19.73 -14.75
N GLY A 197 -8.44 19.64 -15.85
CA GLY A 197 -8.50 18.50 -16.78
C GLY A 197 -8.12 17.16 -16.16
N TRP A 198 -7.08 17.10 -15.33
CA TRP A 198 -6.71 15.85 -14.64
C TRP A 198 -7.73 15.45 -13.58
N LEU A 199 -8.30 16.41 -12.86
CA LEU A 199 -9.38 16.14 -11.91
C LEU A 199 -10.63 15.63 -12.64
N ALA A 200 -11.01 16.25 -13.76
CA ALA A 200 -12.13 15.80 -14.59
C ALA A 200 -11.89 14.39 -15.16
N ALA A 201 -10.69 14.09 -15.65
CA ALA A 201 -10.34 12.76 -16.13
C ALA A 201 -10.40 11.71 -15.00
N GLN A 202 -9.90 12.04 -13.81
CA GLN A 202 -10.00 11.17 -12.63
C GLN A 202 -11.46 10.93 -12.22
N ALA A 203 -12.30 11.97 -12.22
CA ALA A 203 -13.72 11.85 -11.91
C ALA A 203 -14.46 11.04 -12.97
N ALA A 204 -14.17 11.24 -14.26
CA ALA A 204 -14.77 10.49 -15.35
C ALA A 204 -14.46 8.98 -15.25
N VAL A 205 -13.21 8.62 -14.93
CA VAL A 205 -12.85 7.21 -14.71
C VAL A 205 -13.58 6.65 -13.49
N ALA A 206 -13.65 7.39 -12.38
CA ALA A 206 -14.40 6.96 -11.20
C ALA A 206 -15.88 6.68 -11.51
N LEU A 207 -16.54 7.60 -12.22
CA LEU A 207 -17.93 7.46 -12.65
C LEU A 207 -18.12 6.31 -13.63
N ALA A 208 -17.19 6.10 -14.57
CA ALA A 208 -17.24 4.99 -15.50
C ALA A 208 -17.08 3.64 -14.80
N LEU A 209 -16.19 3.53 -13.82
CA LEU A 209 -16.04 2.32 -13.01
C LEU A 209 -17.32 2.02 -12.25
N GLU A 210 -17.91 3.01 -11.58
CA GLU A 210 -19.16 2.85 -10.83
C GLU A 210 -20.35 2.50 -11.74
N ALA A 211 -20.43 3.09 -12.93
CA ALA A 211 -21.55 2.87 -13.84
C ALA A 211 -21.48 1.53 -14.59
N VAL A 212 -20.27 0.98 -14.82
CA VAL A 212 -20.06 -0.19 -15.67
C VAL A 212 -19.83 -1.46 -14.85
N LEU A 213 -19.16 -1.36 -13.71
CA LEU A 213 -18.79 -2.53 -12.93
C LEU A 213 -19.93 -2.93 -11.99
N VAL A 214 -20.44 -4.15 -12.18
CA VAL A 214 -21.26 -4.80 -11.16
C VAL A 214 -20.32 -5.35 -10.11
N THR A 215 -20.42 -4.81 -8.91
CA THR A 215 -19.57 -5.15 -7.78
C THR A 215 -20.38 -6.00 -6.79
N PRO A 216 -20.17 -7.33 -6.73
CA PRO A 216 -21.11 -8.26 -6.07
C PRO A 216 -20.94 -8.36 -4.55
N TRP A 217 -20.35 -7.36 -3.90
CA TRP A 217 -20.11 -7.34 -2.45
C TRP A 217 -21.22 -6.63 -1.68
#